data_AF-S9Q548-F1
#
_entry.id   AF-S9Q548-F1
#
_cell.length_a   1.000
_cell.length_b   1.000
_cell.length_c   1.000
_cell.angle_alpha   90.00
_cell.angle_beta   90.00
_cell.angle_gamma   90.00
#
_symmetry.space_group_name_H-M   'P 1'
#
loop_
_entity.id
_entity.type
_entity.pdbx_description
1 polymer ?
#
loop_
_entity_poly.entity_id
_entity_poly.type
_entity_poly.pdbx_seq_one_letter_code
_entity_poly.pdbx_strand_id
1 'polypeptide(L)'
;MSMKRKRIFHHPQVTAPLNDETNQRCAFPEVVENQDTLEEIQIPLDGLDYLAAVRREAMSLKSFKTANVQPEKPDTKTRNPLYTEATQPVRFPEPLLKNLYDLVEQNNKKLSTYPPHLLLDNSTLPSTLQQWRQTIANKIPSWDFVASTDLATILDIFENCAYWLENDTLDVQAQWLFCFCCKLPDILNGEDISTLRSALRSLRSTHTTFSSIQTSASTLNSVLVFRYGQNDLL
;
A
#
# COMPACT_ATOMS: atom_id res chain seq x y z
N MET A 1 48.91 -28.24 -49.86
CA MET A 1 49.25 -27.93 -48.46
C MET A 1 48.60 -26.60 -48.09
N SER A 2 47.59 -26.60 -47.22
CA SER A 2 46.83 -25.40 -46.85
C SER A 2 47.38 -24.82 -45.55
N MET A 3 47.94 -23.61 -45.61
CA MET A 3 48.42 -22.88 -44.43
C MET A 3 47.21 -22.31 -43.67
N LYS A 4 46.90 -22.88 -42.51
CA LYS A 4 45.90 -22.35 -41.58
C LYS A 4 46.45 -21.09 -40.90
N ARG A 5 45.92 -19.91 -41.26
CA ARG A 5 46.12 -18.67 -40.49
C ARG A 5 45.53 -18.84 -39.09
N LYS A 6 46.36 -18.77 -38.05
CA LYS A 6 45.92 -18.63 -36.66
C LYS A 6 45.26 -17.26 -36.48
N ARG A 7 43.98 -17.23 -36.12
CA ARG A 7 43.32 -16.01 -35.63
C ARG A 7 43.79 -15.76 -34.20
N ILE A 8 44.43 -14.61 -33.99
CA ILE A 8 44.69 -14.07 -32.65
C ILE A 8 43.36 -13.48 -32.18
N PHE A 9 42.82 -14.02 -31.09
CA PHE A 9 41.67 -13.43 -30.42
C PHE A 9 42.18 -12.35 -29.45
N HIS A 10 41.91 -11.08 -29.77
CA HIS A 10 41.96 -10.03 -28.76
C HIS A 10 40.76 -10.21 -27.83
N HIS A 11 41.01 -10.30 -26.51
CA HIS A 11 39.94 -10.22 -25.53
C HIS A 11 39.24 -8.87 -25.68
N PRO A 12 37.92 -8.82 -25.93
CA PRO A 12 37.20 -7.57 -25.88
C PRO A 12 37.09 -7.16 -24.40
N GLN A 13 37.81 -6.11 -23.98
CA GLN A 13 37.40 -5.37 -22.78
C GLN A 13 36.10 -4.65 -23.15
N VAL A 14 34.96 -5.25 -22.81
CA VAL A 14 33.62 -4.82 -23.24
C VAL A 14 33.14 -3.56 -22.52
N THR A 15 33.86 -3.03 -21.54
CA THR A 15 33.41 -1.86 -20.79
C THR A 15 34.53 -0.87 -20.58
N ALA A 16 34.39 0.32 -21.15
CA ALA A 16 35.18 1.48 -20.79
C ALA A 16 35.09 1.74 -19.26
N PRO A 17 36.15 2.33 -18.67
CA PRO A 17 36.12 2.74 -17.27
C PRO A 17 34.93 3.67 -17.00
N LEU A 18 34.42 3.60 -15.78
CA LEU A 18 33.35 4.48 -15.30
C LEU A 18 33.96 5.85 -15.05
N ASN A 19 33.36 6.92 -15.57
CA ASN A 19 33.81 8.28 -15.28
C ASN A 19 33.32 8.68 -13.88
N ASP A 20 34.23 9.07 -13.00
CA ASP A 20 33.96 9.38 -11.59
C ASP A 20 33.03 10.60 -11.39
N GLU A 21 32.98 11.54 -12.34
CA GLU A 21 32.15 12.75 -12.23
C GLU A 21 30.72 12.53 -12.72
N THR A 22 30.54 11.73 -13.77
CA THR A 22 29.24 11.54 -14.42
C THR A 22 28.57 10.20 -14.07
N ASN A 23 29.32 9.28 -13.44
CA ASN A 23 28.91 7.91 -13.18
C ASN A 23 28.43 7.18 -14.46
N GLN A 24 28.96 7.58 -15.63
CA GLN A 24 28.64 7.04 -16.94
C GLN A 24 29.88 6.37 -17.57
N ARG A 25 29.65 5.38 -18.44
CA ARG A 25 30.72 4.68 -19.18
C ARG A 25 30.86 5.27 -20.57
N CYS A 26 32.09 5.43 -21.06
CA CYS A 26 32.32 5.87 -22.43
C CYS A 26 31.91 4.78 -23.43
N ALA A 27 31.17 5.14 -24.48
CA ALA A 27 30.83 4.22 -25.56
C ALA A 27 31.96 4.06 -26.58
N PHE A 28 32.98 4.92 -26.52
CA PHE A 28 34.09 4.97 -27.48
C PHE A 28 35.42 4.65 -26.79
N PRO A 29 36.40 4.06 -27.51
CA PRO A 29 37.73 3.82 -26.98
C PRO A 29 38.37 5.12 -26.46
N GLU A 30 39.01 5.05 -25.29
CA GLU A 30 39.92 6.09 -24.85
C GLU A 30 41.19 5.98 -25.69
N VAL A 31 41.42 6.98 -26.54
CA VAL A 31 42.70 7.11 -27.25
C VAL A 31 43.64 7.83 -26.29
N VAL A 32 44.65 7.10 -25.79
CA VAL A 32 45.74 7.67 -24.99
C VAL A 32 46.67 8.39 -25.97
N GLU A 33 46.41 9.67 -26.22
CA GLU A 33 47.29 10.51 -27.04
C GLU A 33 47.93 11.60 -26.17
N ASN A 34 49.28 11.62 -26.18
CA ASN A 34 50.13 12.62 -25.56
C ASN A 34 49.71 14.02 -26.05
N GLN A 35 49.10 14.81 -25.16
CA GLN A 35 48.37 16.05 -25.48
C GLN A 35 49.25 17.30 -25.73
N ASP A 36 50.52 17.16 -26.13
CA ASP A 36 51.42 18.33 -26.17
C ASP A 36 51.67 18.95 -27.54
N THR A 37 51.16 18.39 -28.65
CA THR A 37 51.42 18.96 -29.98
C THR A 37 50.27 18.75 -30.96
N LEU A 38 49.15 19.45 -30.77
CA LEU A 38 48.19 19.67 -31.85
C LEU A 38 47.85 21.16 -31.89
N GLU A 39 48.50 21.85 -32.84
CA GLU A 39 48.17 23.20 -33.31
C GLU A 39 46.66 23.32 -33.58
N GLU A 40 46.12 24.54 -33.60
CA GLU A 40 44.70 24.83 -33.89
C GLU A 40 44.24 24.19 -35.22
N ILE A 41 43.81 22.92 -35.17
CA ILE A 41 43.21 22.23 -36.31
C ILE A 41 41.83 22.84 -36.53
N GLN A 42 41.68 23.60 -37.61
CA GLN A 42 40.44 24.30 -37.94
C GLN A 42 39.29 23.39 -38.40
N ILE A 43 39.54 22.14 -38.82
CA ILE A 43 38.49 21.16 -39.17
C ILE A 43 39.03 19.74 -38.93
N PRO A 44 38.41 18.89 -38.08
CA PRO A 44 38.83 17.51 -37.90
C PRO A 44 38.59 16.69 -39.18
N LEU A 45 39.59 15.90 -39.59
CA LEU A 45 39.57 15.13 -40.85
C LEU A 45 39.19 13.66 -40.64
N ASP A 46 39.21 13.17 -39.40
CA ASP A 46 38.81 11.82 -39.02
C ASP A 46 37.88 11.82 -37.78
N GLY A 47 37.19 10.70 -37.54
CA GLY A 47 36.27 10.53 -36.41
C GLY A 47 36.97 10.56 -35.04
N LEU A 48 38.23 10.12 -34.95
CA LEU A 48 39.01 10.21 -33.71
C LEU A 48 39.38 11.67 -33.38
N ASP A 49 39.81 12.43 -34.39
CA ASP A 49 40.11 13.86 -34.26
C ASP A 49 38.86 14.64 -33.82
N TYR A 50 37.71 14.30 -34.41
CA TYR A 50 36.43 14.90 -34.03
C TYR A 50 36.07 14.61 -32.57
N LEU A 51 36.21 13.36 -32.13
CA LEU A 51 35.94 12.99 -30.73
C LEU A 51 36.91 13.68 -29.77
N ALA A 52 38.17 13.88 -30.14
CA ALA A 52 39.14 14.63 -29.35
C ALA A 52 38.75 16.12 -29.23
N ALA A 53 38.33 16.74 -30.33
CA ALA A 53 37.83 18.11 -30.33
C ALA A 53 36.58 18.29 -29.46
N VAL A 54 35.60 17.38 -29.58
CA VAL A 54 34.38 17.38 -28.76
C VAL A 54 34.68 17.18 -27.27
N ARG A 55 35.62 16.30 -26.92
CA ARG A 55 36.05 16.12 -25.51
C ARG A 55 36.66 17.41 -24.95
N ARG A 56 37.51 18.09 -25.72
CA ARG A 56 38.13 19.36 -25.32
C ARG A 56 37.08 20.46 -25.15
N GLU A 57 36.14 20.56 -26.08
CA GLU A 57 35.01 21.48 -26.01
C GLU A 57 34.15 21.19 -24.77
N ALA A 58 33.77 19.93 -24.54
CA ALA A 58 32.97 19.53 -23.38
C ALA A 58 33.65 19.85 -22.05
N MET A 59 34.98 19.66 -21.93
CA MET A 59 35.75 20.03 -20.75
C MET A 59 35.77 21.55 -20.50
N SER A 60 35.65 22.37 -21.56
CA SER A 60 35.57 23.82 -21.44
C SER A 60 34.19 24.34 -21.01
N LEU A 61 33.16 23.49 -21.08
CA LEU A 61 31.78 23.84 -20.75
C LEU A 61 31.48 23.53 -19.27
N LYS A 62 30.48 24.21 -18.71
CA LYS A 62 30.00 23.92 -17.35
C LYS A 62 29.11 22.67 -17.36
N SER A 63 29.41 21.69 -16.51
CA SER A 63 28.68 20.42 -16.41
C SER A 63 27.21 20.57 -16.03
N PHE A 64 26.86 21.63 -15.31
CA PHE A 64 25.49 21.93 -14.90
C PHE A 64 25.09 23.34 -15.31
N LYS A 65 23.94 23.46 -15.99
CA LYS A 65 23.32 24.73 -16.32
C LYS A 65 21.86 24.71 -15.85
N THR A 66 21.56 25.49 -14.83
CA THR A 66 20.18 25.74 -14.42
C THR A 66 19.60 26.85 -15.26
N ALA A 67 18.59 26.55 -16.08
CA ALA A 67 17.78 27.58 -16.70
C ALA A 67 16.76 28.06 -15.65
N ASN A 68 16.82 29.35 -15.28
CA ASN A 68 15.73 29.99 -14.56
C ASN A 68 14.55 30.15 -15.51
N VAL A 69 13.83 29.06 -15.74
CA VAL A 69 12.50 29.11 -16.33
C VAL A 69 11.63 29.75 -15.25
N GLN A 70 11.18 30.99 -15.48
CA GLN A 70 10.10 31.51 -14.66
C GLN A 70 8.94 30.53 -14.81
N PRO A 71 8.46 29.91 -13.73
CA PRO A 71 7.30 29.06 -13.85
C PRO A 71 6.16 29.96 -14.32
N GLU A 72 5.70 29.78 -15.56
CA GLU A 72 4.31 30.08 -15.87
C GLU A 72 3.52 29.36 -14.79
N LYS A 73 2.85 30.15 -13.93
CA LYS A 73 2.17 29.64 -12.73
C LYS A 73 1.49 28.34 -13.11
N PRO A 74 1.96 27.18 -12.62
CA PRO A 74 1.17 25.98 -12.82
C PRO A 74 -0.15 26.29 -12.16
N ASP A 75 -1.25 26.18 -12.91
CA ASP A 75 -2.57 26.07 -12.31
C ASP A 75 -2.49 24.84 -11.40
N THR A 76 -2.11 25.06 -10.15
CA THR A 76 -2.28 24.10 -9.09
C THR A 76 -3.77 23.90 -9.02
N LYS A 77 -4.27 22.92 -9.78
CA LYS A 77 -5.50 22.23 -9.44
C LYS A 77 -5.24 21.70 -8.05
N THR A 78 -5.66 22.47 -7.06
CA THR A 78 -5.78 22.03 -5.69
C THR A 78 -6.45 20.68 -5.80
N ARG A 79 -5.71 19.62 -5.45
CA ARG A 79 -6.28 18.29 -5.38
C ARG A 79 -7.38 18.44 -4.34
N ASN A 80 -8.63 18.54 -4.79
CA ASN A 80 -9.75 18.64 -3.87
C ASN A 80 -9.58 17.46 -2.91
N PRO A 81 -9.46 17.69 -1.60
CA PRO A 81 -9.55 16.58 -0.68
C PRO A 81 -10.88 15.90 -0.98
N LEU A 82 -10.84 14.60 -1.25
CA LEU A 82 -12.02 13.74 -1.43
C LEU A 82 -12.88 13.63 -0.14
N TYR A 83 -12.69 14.56 0.81
CA TYR A 83 -13.40 14.67 2.07
C TYR A 83 -14.14 15.99 2.12
N THR A 84 -15.31 16.01 1.50
CA THR A 84 -16.42 16.81 2.03
C THR A 84 -17.27 15.86 2.86
N GLU A 85 -17.00 15.84 4.16
CA GLU A 85 -18.07 15.84 5.16
C GLU A 85 -17.45 16.17 6.52
N ALA A 86 -17.79 17.36 7.02
CA ALA A 86 -17.52 17.79 8.38
C ALA A 86 -18.48 17.07 9.33
N THR A 87 -18.36 15.75 9.45
CA THR A 87 -18.81 15.06 10.66
C THR A 87 -17.74 15.36 11.70
N GLN A 88 -18.10 16.10 12.76
CA GLN A 88 -17.17 16.32 13.88
C GLN A 88 -16.58 14.96 14.28
N PRO A 89 -15.24 14.80 14.34
CA PRO A 89 -14.67 13.55 14.80
C PRO A 89 -15.14 13.37 16.24
N VAL A 90 -15.98 12.36 16.47
CA VAL A 90 -16.30 11.90 17.81
C VAL A 90 -14.99 11.38 18.39
N ARG A 91 -14.25 12.26 19.06
CA ARG A 91 -12.99 11.93 19.74
C ARG A 91 -13.34 11.08 20.93
N PHE A 92 -13.18 9.78 20.79
CA PHE A 92 -13.32 8.86 21.90
C PHE A 92 -12.07 8.98 22.78
N PRO A 93 -12.21 8.95 24.12
CA PRO A 93 -11.06 8.94 25.01
C PRO A 93 -10.16 7.75 24.69
N GLU A 94 -8.89 8.02 24.38
CA GLU A 94 -7.87 7.01 24.07
C GLU A 94 -7.83 5.83 25.07
N PRO A 95 -8.00 6.03 26.40
CA PRO A 95 -8.02 4.92 27.35
C PRO A 95 -9.17 3.93 27.13
N LEU A 96 -10.34 4.41 26.69
CA LEU A 96 -11.50 3.53 26.43
C LEU A 96 -11.31 2.69 25.18
N LEU A 97 -10.78 3.30 24.10
CA LEU A 97 -10.48 2.56 22.87
C LEU A 97 -9.42 1.48 23.13
N LYS A 98 -8.41 1.79 23.94
CA LYS A 98 -7.37 0.81 24.30
C LYS A 98 -7.94 -0.38 25.06
N ASN A 99 -8.83 -0.14 26.04
CA ASN A 99 -9.51 -1.22 26.76
C ASN A 99 -10.35 -2.11 25.83
N LEU A 100 -11.04 -1.52 24.85
CA LEU A 100 -11.78 -2.29 23.84
C LEU A 100 -10.84 -3.13 22.99
N TYR A 101 -9.72 -2.56 22.55
CA TYR A 101 -8.72 -3.30 21.79
C TYR A 101 -8.14 -4.48 22.59
N ASP A 102 -7.81 -4.28 23.87
CA ASP A 102 -7.32 -5.35 24.74
C ASP A 102 -8.34 -6.50 24.87
N LEU A 103 -9.64 -6.19 24.90
CA LEU A 103 -10.71 -7.19 24.91
C LEU A 103 -10.78 -7.96 23.58
N VAL A 104 -10.60 -7.27 22.46
CA VAL A 104 -10.56 -7.89 21.12
C VAL A 104 -9.35 -8.83 21.03
N GLU A 105 -8.16 -8.39 21.46
CA GLU A 105 -6.94 -9.20 21.47
C GLU A 105 -7.07 -10.46 22.32
N GLN A 106 -7.69 -10.36 23.51
CA GLN A 106 -7.95 -11.52 24.36
C GLN A 106 -8.82 -12.58 23.67
N ASN A 107 -9.83 -12.15 22.92
CA ASN A 107 -10.72 -13.06 22.21
C ASN A 107 -10.15 -13.55 20.88
N ASN A 108 -9.35 -12.73 20.19
CA ASN A 108 -8.58 -13.16 19.02
C ASN A 108 -7.66 -14.33 19.39
N LYS A 109 -6.94 -14.25 20.52
CA LYS A 109 -6.08 -15.35 21.00
C LYS A 109 -6.85 -16.65 21.18
N LYS A 110 -8.07 -16.60 21.72
CA LYS A 110 -8.94 -17.78 21.86
C LYS A 110 -9.33 -18.36 20.49
N LEU A 111 -9.69 -17.50 19.54
CA LEU A 111 -10.03 -17.88 18.17
C LEU A 111 -8.85 -18.51 17.42
N SER A 112 -7.65 -17.98 17.61
CA SER A 112 -6.42 -18.48 17.00
C SER A 112 -6.03 -19.87 17.52
N THR A 113 -6.44 -20.22 18.75
CA THR A 113 -6.27 -21.55 19.35
C THR A 113 -7.49 -22.47 19.19
N TYR A 114 -8.49 -22.06 18.39
CA TYR A 114 -9.74 -22.79 18.31
C TYR A 114 -9.54 -24.19 17.68
N PRO A 115 -10.10 -25.27 18.26
CA PRO A 115 -9.80 -26.62 17.81
C PRO A 115 -10.32 -26.87 16.38
N PRO A 116 -9.48 -27.38 15.44
CA PRO A 116 -9.89 -27.58 14.05
C PRO A 116 -11.07 -28.56 13.87
N HIS A 117 -11.23 -29.52 14.77
CA HIS A 117 -12.32 -30.51 14.71
C HIS A 117 -13.69 -29.94 15.13
N LEU A 118 -13.73 -28.75 15.70
CA LEU A 118 -14.96 -28.03 16.03
C LEU A 118 -15.35 -27.03 14.94
N LEU A 119 -14.56 -26.93 13.87
CA LEU A 119 -14.90 -26.08 12.73
C LEU A 119 -16.08 -26.70 11.99
N LEU A 120 -17.03 -25.84 11.67
CA LEU A 120 -18.17 -26.15 10.84
C LEU A 120 -17.75 -26.42 9.39
N ASP A 121 -18.42 -27.39 8.76
CA ASP A 121 -18.27 -27.67 7.33
C ASP A 121 -18.88 -26.54 6.50
N ASN A 122 -18.32 -26.32 5.30
CA ASN A 122 -18.80 -25.31 4.34
C ASN A 122 -20.29 -25.47 3.96
N SER A 123 -20.87 -26.66 4.13
CA SER A 123 -22.29 -26.94 3.87
C SER A 123 -23.23 -26.35 4.92
N THR A 124 -22.71 -26.04 6.12
CA THR A 124 -23.49 -25.49 7.24
C THR A 124 -23.40 -23.97 7.32
N LEU A 125 -22.39 -23.38 6.68
CA LEU A 125 -22.24 -21.93 6.59
C LEU A 125 -23.17 -21.36 5.52
N PRO A 126 -23.66 -20.12 5.69
CA PRO A 126 -24.44 -19.44 4.67
C PRO A 126 -23.57 -19.23 3.42
N SER A 127 -24.13 -19.55 2.25
CA SER A 127 -23.40 -19.47 0.98
C SER A 127 -23.58 -18.14 0.26
N THR A 128 -24.58 -17.35 0.64
CA THR A 128 -24.87 -16.04 0.03
C THR A 128 -24.98 -14.95 1.07
N LEU A 129 -24.71 -13.70 0.67
CA LEU A 129 -24.86 -12.53 1.54
C LEU A 129 -26.28 -12.37 2.09
N GLN A 130 -27.30 -12.75 1.32
CA GLN A 130 -28.68 -12.71 1.80
C GLN A 130 -28.94 -13.71 2.93
N GLN A 131 -28.36 -14.91 2.85
CA GLN A 131 -28.44 -15.89 3.93
C GLN A 131 -27.63 -15.44 5.15
N TRP A 132 -26.48 -14.78 4.94
CA TRP A 132 -25.70 -14.17 6.01
C TRP A 132 -26.48 -13.08 6.73
N ARG A 133 -27.15 -12.17 6.01
CA ARG A 133 -28.03 -11.16 6.60
C ARG A 133 -29.10 -11.79 7.50
N GLN A 134 -29.78 -12.83 7.01
CA GLN A 134 -30.78 -13.54 7.80
C GLN A 134 -30.18 -14.24 9.02
N THR A 135 -28.99 -14.81 8.89
CA THR A 135 -28.30 -15.48 10.00
C THR A 135 -27.90 -14.49 11.08
N ILE A 136 -27.32 -13.35 10.68
CA ILE A 136 -26.87 -12.29 11.59
C ILE A 136 -28.05 -11.66 12.34
N ALA A 137 -29.21 -11.50 11.70
CA ALA A 137 -30.41 -10.97 12.34
C ALA A 137 -31.07 -11.94 13.34
N ASN A 138 -31.03 -13.25 13.06
CA ASN A 138 -31.86 -14.23 13.78
C ASN A 138 -31.09 -15.18 14.71
N LYS A 139 -29.74 -15.24 14.62
CA LYS A 139 -28.91 -16.18 15.39
C LYS A 139 -27.82 -15.44 16.14
N ILE A 140 -27.59 -15.84 17.40
CA ILE A 140 -26.49 -15.33 18.23
C ILE A 140 -25.15 -15.84 17.67
N PRO A 141 -24.10 -15.02 17.62
CA PRO A 141 -22.78 -15.46 17.19
C PRO A 141 -22.24 -16.54 18.09
N SER A 142 -21.74 -17.61 17.48
CA SER A 142 -21.07 -18.71 18.17
C SER A 142 -19.64 -18.85 17.65
N TRP A 143 -18.73 -19.27 18.53
CA TRP A 143 -17.29 -19.28 18.22
C TRP A 143 -16.92 -20.23 17.08
N ASP A 144 -17.64 -21.34 16.93
CA ASP A 144 -17.54 -22.27 15.80
C ASP A 144 -17.87 -21.57 14.47
N PHE A 145 -18.94 -20.78 14.43
CA PHE A 145 -19.33 -20.01 13.24
C PHE A 145 -18.25 -18.99 12.86
N VAL A 146 -17.81 -18.21 13.84
CA VAL A 146 -16.82 -17.13 13.64
C VAL A 146 -15.46 -17.71 13.26
N ALA A 147 -15.06 -18.84 13.86
CA ALA A 147 -13.79 -19.49 13.54
C ALA A 147 -13.76 -20.08 12.12
N SER A 148 -14.90 -20.63 11.66
CA SER A 148 -15.06 -21.22 10.33
C SER A 148 -15.30 -20.20 9.21
N THR A 149 -15.67 -18.96 9.53
CA THR A 149 -15.91 -17.92 8.52
C THR A 149 -14.58 -17.43 7.94
N ASP A 150 -14.50 -17.35 6.62
CA ASP A 150 -13.35 -16.83 5.89
C ASP A 150 -13.30 -15.30 5.90
N LEU A 151 -12.10 -14.75 5.69
CA LEU A 151 -11.89 -13.31 5.74
C LEU A 151 -12.68 -12.55 4.67
N ALA A 152 -12.79 -13.10 3.46
CA ALA A 152 -13.49 -12.42 2.35
C ALA A 152 -14.97 -12.19 2.71
N THR A 153 -15.64 -13.24 3.20
CA THR A 153 -17.01 -13.13 3.71
C THR A 153 -17.15 -12.09 4.84
N ILE A 154 -16.19 -12.04 5.77
CA ILE A 154 -16.22 -11.05 6.85
C ILE A 154 -16.14 -9.62 6.30
N LEU A 155 -15.26 -9.38 5.32
CA LEU A 155 -15.12 -8.07 4.69
C LEU A 155 -16.37 -7.67 3.91
N ASP A 156 -16.96 -8.60 3.15
CA ASP A 156 -18.24 -8.37 2.45
C ASP A 156 -19.37 -8.02 3.44
N ILE A 157 -19.40 -8.69 4.59
CA ILE A 157 -20.36 -8.37 5.66
C ILE A 157 -20.10 -6.96 6.20
N PHE A 158 -18.85 -6.58 6.48
CA PHE A 158 -18.54 -5.22 6.94
C PHE A 158 -18.94 -4.15 5.92
N GLU A 159 -18.75 -4.40 4.63
CA GLU A 159 -19.18 -3.48 3.58
C GLU A 159 -20.70 -3.26 3.57
N ASN A 160 -21.46 -4.34 3.82
CA ASN A 160 -22.92 -4.30 3.75
C ASN A 160 -23.62 -4.06 5.09
N CYS A 161 -22.90 -4.14 6.22
CA CYS A 161 -23.52 -4.19 7.54
C CYS A 161 -24.41 -2.98 7.85
N ALA A 162 -24.00 -1.78 7.45
CA ALA A 162 -24.76 -0.56 7.70
C ALA A 162 -26.14 -0.56 7.01
N TYR A 163 -26.28 -1.25 5.88
CA TYR A 163 -27.56 -1.41 5.18
C TYR A 163 -28.45 -2.51 5.77
N TRP A 164 -27.86 -3.40 6.57
CA TRP A 164 -28.57 -4.53 7.19
C TRP A 164 -29.04 -4.22 8.60
N LEU A 165 -28.65 -3.07 9.16
CA LEU A 165 -29.04 -2.69 10.51
C LEU A 165 -30.55 -2.53 10.61
N GLU A 166 -31.18 -3.39 11.40
CA GLU A 166 -32.62 -3.43 11.61
C GLU A 166 -32.89 -3.20 13.09
N ASN A 167 -33.73 -2.20 13.42
CA ASN A 167 -33.93 -1.72 14.80
C ASN A 167 -34.25 -2.83 15.81
N ASP A 168 -34.98 -3.87 15.39
CA ASP A 168 -35.43 -4.96 16.26
C ASP A 168 -34.33 -6.00 16.57
N THR A 169 -33.22 -6.01 15.83
CA THR A 169 -32.14 -7.01 15.97
C THR A 169 -30.75 -6.41 16.20
N LEU A 170 -30.66 -5.09 16.41
CA LEU A 170 -29.38 -4.36 16.51
C LEU A 170 -28.40 -4.94 17.54
N ASP A 171 -28.88 -5.44 18.67
CA ASP A 171 -28.00 -6.00 19.70
C ASP A 171 -27.33 -7.30 19.27
N VAL A 172 -28.04 -8.15 18.52
CA VAL A 172 -27.48 -9.39 17.95
C VAL A 172 -26.50 -9.03 16.83
N GLN A 173 -26.88 -8.08 15.98
CA GLN A 173 -26.03 -7.59 14.90
C GLN A 173 -24.72 -6.96 15.44
N ALA A 174 -24.80 -6.19 16.54
CA ALA A 174 -23.64 -5.63 17.23
C ALA A 174 -22.68 -6.71 17.77
N GLN A 175 -23.23 -7.80 18.34
CA GLN A 175 -22.42 -8.92 18.80
C GLN A 175 -21.65 -9.58 17.64
N TRP A 176 -22.29 -9.74 16.48
CA TRP A 176 -21.62 -10.25 15.28
C TRP A 176 -20.47 -9.35 14.83
N LEU A 177 -20.69 -8.03 14.77
CA LEU A 177 -19.64 -7.07 14.40
C LEU A 177 -18.45 -7.15 15.36
N PHE A 178 -18.71 -7.26 16.67
CA PHE A 178 -17.67 -7.46 17.66
C PHE A 178 -16.89 -8.76 17.43
N CYS A 179 -17.58 -9.88 17.22
CA CYS A 179 -16.97 -11.18 16.95
C CYS A 179 -16.11 -11.16 15.69
N PHE A 180 -16.57 -10.50 14.62
CA PHE A 180 -15.80 -10.34 13.39
C PHE A 180 -14.55 -9.48 13.61
N CYS A 181 -14.63 -8.39 14.39
CA CYS A 181 -13.45 -7.61 14.78
C CYS A 181 -12.39 -8.50 15.49
N CYS A 182 -12.83 -9.45 16.31
CA CYS A 182 -11.95 -10.42 16.97
C CYS A 182 -11.28 -11.39 15.99
N LYS A 183 -11.91 -11.70 14.86
CA LYS A 183 -11.41 -12.65 13.86
C LYS A 183 -10.46 -12.03 12.83
N LEU A 184 -10.46 -10.70 12.69
CA LEU A 184 -9.58 -10.01 11.73
C LEU A 184 -8.09 -10.37 11.97
N PRO A 185 -7.31 -10.65 10.92
CA PRO A 185 -5.90 -11.02 11.02
C PRO A 185 -5.01 -9.83 11.38
N ASP A 186 -3.79 -10.10 11.83
CA ASP A 186 -2.81 -9.05 12.18
C ASP A 186 -2.36 -8.22 10.98
N ILE A 187 -2.40 -8.81 9.79
CA ILE A 187 -1.96 -8.19 8.54
C ILE A 187 -3.12 -8.19 7.56
N LEU A 188 -3.46 -7.01 7.06
CA LEU A 188 -4.47 -6.78 6.02
C LEU A 188 -3.86 -5.96 4.88
N ASN A 189 -4.42 -6.13 3.68
CA ASN A 189 -4.01 -5.31 2.54
C ASN A 189 -4.64 -3.91 2.64
N GLY A 190 -4.07 -2.95 1.91
CA GLY A 190 -4.58 -1.57 1.91
C GLY A 190 -6.03 -1.44 1.42
N GLU A 191 -6.46 -2.34 0.54
CA GLU A 191 -7.85 -2.44 0.08
C GLU A 191 -8.79 -2.87 1.22
N ASP A 192 -8.47 -3.96 1.91
CA ASP A 192 -9.24 -4.45 3.06
C ASP A 192 -9.35 -3.39 4.17
N ILE A 193 -8.25 -2.70 4.48
CA ILE A 193 -8.23 -1.59 5.45
C ILE A 193 -9.16 -0.46 4.97
N SER A 194 -9.18 -0.15 3.67
CA SER A 194 -10.07 0.86 3.11
C SER A 194 -11.54 0.45 3.23
N THR A 195 -11.86 -0.82 3.03
CA THR A 195 -13.20 -1.39 3.24
C THR A 195 -13.64 -1.25 4.70
N LEU A 196 -12.78 -1.61 5.65
CA LEU A 196 -13.07 -1.47 7.09
C LEU A 196 -13.25 0.01 7.50
N ARG A 197 -12.46 0.93 6.93
CA ARG A 197 -12.63 2.37 7.15
C ARG A 197 -13.96 2.88 6.60
N SER A 198 -14.36 2.41 5.42
CA SER A 198 -15.66 2.74 4.83
C SER A 198 -16.79 2.23 5.72
N ALA A 199 -16.72 0.97 6.16
CA ALA A 199 -17.66 0.36 7.09
C ALA A 199 -17.76 1.15 8.41
N LEU A 200 -16.63 1.57 9.00
CA LEU A 200 -16.63 2.40 10.20
C LEU A 200 -17.37 3.73 9.99
N ARG A 201 -17.17 4.41 8.86
CA ARG A 201 -17.88 5.66 8.56
C ARG A 201 -19.38 5.43 8.43
N SER A 202 -19.77 4.37 7.72
CA SER A 202 -21.18 3.99 7.57
C SER A 202 -21.83 3.65 8.91
N LEU A 203 -21.13 2.93 9.80
CA LEU A 203 -21.62 2.64 11.16
C LEU A 203 -21.71 3.89 12.05
N ARG A 204 -20.88 4.92 11.80
CA ARG A 204 -20.94 6.20 12.53
C ARG A 204 -22.02 7.14 12.02
N SER A 205 -22.43 7.01 10.75
CA SER A 205 -23.51 7.81 10.18
C SER A 205 -24.89 7.17 10.40
N THR A 206 -24.94 5.85 10.51
CA THR A 206 -26.18 5.09 10.71
C THR A 206 -26.42 4.76 12.19
N HIS A 207 -27.69 4.72 12.61
CA HIS A 207 -28.11 4.24 13.95
C HIS A 207 -27.35 4.88 15.13
N THR A 208 -27.03 6.18 15.03
CA THR A 208 -26.25 6.93 16.03
C THR A 208 -26.91 7.06 17.39
N THR A 209 -28.17 6.68 17.53
CA THR A 209 -28.91 6.68 18.80
C THR A 209 -28.71 5.39 19.62
N PHE A 210 -28.19 4.32 19.02
CA PHE A 210 -28.12 3.01 19.65
C PHE A 210 -26.73 2.70 20.21
N SER A 211 -26.64 2.48 21.51
CA SER A 211 -25.37 2.29 22.22
C SER A 211 -24.60 1.02 21.79
N SER A 212 -25.30 -0.05 21.42
CA SER A 212 -24.67 -1.30 20.96
C SER A 212 -23.94 -1.14 19.63
N ILE A 213 -24.53 -0.41 18.69
CA ILE A 213 -23.89 -0.06 17.41
C ILE A 213 -22.74 0.92 17.61
N GLN A 214 -22.91 1.95 18.46
CA GLN A 214 -21.81 2.86 18.81
C GLN A 214 -20.62 2.13 19.42
N THR A 215 -20.86 1.15 20.28
CA THR A 215 -19.82 0.32 20.90
C THR A 215 -19.13 -0.56 19.87
N SER A 216 -19.88 -1.12 18.92
CA SER A 216 -19.33 -1.91 17.81
C SER A 216 -18.46 -1.04 16.88
N ALA A 217 -18.92 0.16 16.53
CA ALA A 217 -18.15 1.13 15.77
C ALA A 217 -16.88 1.57 16.51
N SER A 218 -16.97 1.76 17.83
CA SER A 218 -15.81 2.09 18.67
C SER A 218 -14.82 0.94 18.75
N THR A 219 -15.32 -0.30 18.77
CA THR A 219 -14.48 -1.50 18.74
C THR A 219 -13.75 -1.59 17.40
N LEU A 220 -14.46 -1.45 16.28
CA LEU A 220 -13.83 -1.41 14.95
C LEU A 220 -12.79 -0.28 14.84
N ASN A 221 -13.10 0.90 15.38
CA ASN A 221 -12.15 2.01 15.44
C ASN A 221 -10.89 1.65 16.25
N SER A 222 -11.06 1.01 17.41
CA SER A 222 -9.92 0.59 18.23
C SER A 222 -9.00 -0.39 17.49
N VAL A 223 -9.57 -1.34 16.73
CA VAL A 223 -8.80 -2.27 15.91
C VAL A 223 -8.06 -1.53 14.80
N LEU A 224 -8.74 -0.64 14.07
CA LEU A 224 -8.13 0.15 13.00
C LEU A 224 -6.95 1.00 13.51
N VAL A 225 -7.10 1.64 14.66
CA VAL A 225 -6.06 2.49 15.26
C VAL A 225 -4.91 1.63 15.80
N PHE A 226 -5.17 0.69 16.70
CA PHE A 226 -4.12 0.01 17.46
C PHE A 226 -3.50 -1.18 16.72
N ARG A 227 -4.28 -1.90 15.90
CA ARG A 227 -3.76 -3.04 15.12
C ARG A 227 -3.19 -2.60 13.77
N TYR A 228 -3.89 -1.70 13.06
CA TYR A 228 -3.53 -1.31 11.69
C TYR A 228 -2.95 0.11 11.57
N GLY A 229 -2.68 0.79 12.69
CA GLY A 229 -1.96 2.06 12.73
C GLY A 229 -2.70 3.24 12.09
N GLN A 230 -4.03 3.19 11.98
CA GLN A 230 -4.86 4.25 11.38
C GLN A 230 -5.05 5.44 12.35
N ASN A 231 -3.96 6.11 12.71
CA ASN A 231 -3.94 7.19 13.71
C ASN A 231 -4.75 8.43 13.30
N ASP A 232 -5.10 8.57 12.03
CA ASP A 232 -5.97 9.65 11.53
C ASP A 232 -7.43 9.51 11.99
N LEU A 233 -7.81 8.38 12.59
CA LEU A 233 -9.16 8.08 13.09
C LEU A 233 -9.38 8.38 14.59
N LEU A 234 -8.35 8.88 15.28
CA LEU A 234 -8.39 9.29 16.71
C LEU A 234 -9.09 10.63 16.94
#